data_AF-A0A135VVY2-F1
#
_entry.id   AF-A0A135VVY2-F1
#
_cell.length_a   1.000
_cell.length_b   1.000
_cell.length_c   1.000
_cell.angle_alpha   90.00
_cell.angle_beta   90.00
_cell.angle_gamma   90.00
#
_symmetry.space_group_name_H-M   'P 1'
#
loop_
_entity.id
_entity.type
_entity.pdbx_description
1 polymer ?
#
loop_
_entity_poly.entity_id
_entity_poly.type
_entity_poly.pdbx_seq_one_letter_code
_entity_poly.pdbx_strand_id
1 'polypeptide(L)'
;MSDKTKVYIDCYDANGFYEENYERIMLVMSKLATSRLLKREWVSSQAVGGTWARSIRCKFETNLDAHEIKSFMVGLEYSDLNSVPEALHPSNNADTFRFADIDVIELREKEGSAVSRIAGRLKLSGKKIGIGDLRTGDSDSEFVLSCRKDLLARLDEDAREKLLDIENGIFKELKRAR
;
A
#
# COMPACT_ATOMS: atom_id res chain seq x y z
N MET A 1 18.66 20.18 8.47
CA MET A 1 17.22 19.86 8.50
C MET A 1 17.02 18.76 7.48
N SER A 2 16.43 17.61 7.86
CA SER A 2 16.08 16.58 6.86
C SER A 2 14.99 17.16 5.98
N ASP A 3 15.20 17.17 4.67
CA ASP A 3 14.15 17.57 3.73
C ASP A 3 13.00 16.57 3.85
N LYS A 4 11.82 17.08 4.20
CA LYS A 4 10.61 16.26 4.30
C LYS A 4 10.09 15.97 2.91
N THR A 5 9.86 14.70 2.60
CA THR A 5 9.30 14.27 1.33
C THR A 5 7.79 14.15 1.41
N LYS A 6 7.11 14.52 0.33
CA LYS A 6 5.67 14.30 0.16
C LYS A 6 5.47 13.04 -0.67
N VAL A 7 4.73 12.08 -0.11
CA VAL A 7 4.38 10.84 -0.79
C VAL A 7 2.87 10.75 -0.95
N TYR A 8 2.44 10.17 -2.05
CA TYR A 8 1.07 9.69 -2.23
C TYR A 8 1.06 8.17 -2.20
N ILE A 9 0.04 7.61 -1.56
CA ILE A 9 -0.20 6.19 -1.48
C ILE A 9 -1.58 5.94 -2.07
N ASP A 10 -1.64 5.20 -3.19
CA ASP A 10 -2.87 4.84 -3.86
C ASP A 10 -3.18 3.37 -3.58
N CYS A 11 -4.33 3.09 -2.98
CA CYS A 11 -4.79 1.74 -2.69
C CYS A 11 -5.89 1.31 -3.68
N TYR A 12 -5.62 0.25 -4.42
CA TYR A 12 -6.56 -0.41 -5.31
C TYR A 12 -7.00 -1.74 -4.69
N ASP A 13 -8.29 -1.87 -4.43
CA ASP A 13 -8.86 -3.10 -3.88
C ASP A 13 -10.08 -3.53 -4.69
N ALA A 14 -9.94 -4.65 -5.40
CA ALA A 14 -11.01 -5.22 -6.22
C ALA A 14 -12.17 -5.79 -5.39
N ASN A 15 -11.94 -6.10 -4.12
CA ASN A 15 -12.94 -6.68 -3.22
C ASN A 15 -13.69 -5.61 -2.40
N GLY A 16 -13.27 -4.35 -2.48
CA GLY A 16 -14.00 -3.21 -1.91
C GLY A 16 -13.71 -2.87 -0.45
N PHE A 17 -12.70 -3.48 0.19
CA PHE A 17 -12.29 -3.20 1.57
C PHE A 17 -11.42 -1.94 1.67
N TYR A 18 -11.86 -0.86 1.03
CA TYR A 18 -11.09 0.36 0.91
C TYR A 18 -10.85 1.04 2.27
N GLU A 19 -11.81 0.99 3.19
CA GLU A 19 -11.66 1.58 4.53
C GLU A 19 -10.65 0.80 5.38
N GLU A 20 -10.74 -0.53 5.38
CA GLU A 20 -9.85 -1.41 6.11
C GLU A 20 -8.41 -1.30 5.56
N ASN A 21 -8.26 -1.20 4.24
CA ASN A 21 -6.97 -0.89 3.62
C ASN A 21 -6.44 0.50 4.02
N TYR A 22 -7.30 1.52 4.06
CA TYR A 22 -6.94 2.85 4.52
C TYR A 22 -6.45 2.82 5.98
N GLU A 23 -7.14 2.10 6.85
CA GLU A 23 -6.75 1.92 8.25
C GLU A 23 -5.39 1.25 8.39
N ARG A 24 -5.13 0.19 7.60
CA ARG A 24 -3.82 -0.47 7.54
C ARG A 24 -2.71 0.49 7.12
N ILE A 25 -2.93 1.27 6.06
CA ILE A 25 -1.97 2.28 5.59
C ILE A 25 -1.71 3.32 6.68
N MET A 26 -2.76 3.86 7.30
CA MET A 26 -2.64 4.86 8.36
C MET A 26 -1.88 4.34 9.58
N LEU A 27 -2.15 3.09 9.98
CA LEU A 27 -1.46 2.44 11.10
C LEU A 27 0.05 2.37 10.83
N VAL A 28 0.44 1.82 9.68
CA VAL A 28 1.85 1.69 9.29
C VAL A 28 2.53 3.05 9.14
N MET A 29 1.89 3.98 8.46
CA MET A 29 2.44 5.32 8.21
C MET A 29 2.58 6.16 9.49
N SER A 30 1.68 5.99 10.46
CA SER A 30 1.78 6.67 11.75
C SER A 30 2.87 6.07 12.64
N LYS A 31 3.00 4.75 12.64
CA LYS A 31 3.94 4.02 13.51
C LYS A 31 5.36 4.00 13.00
N LEU A 32 5.57 3.71 11.73
CA LEU A 32 6.91 3.49 11.16
C LEU A 32 7.47 4.73 10.47
N ALA A 33 6.60 5.55 9.85
CA ALA A 33 7.04 6.68 9.05
C ALA A 33 6.97 8.04 9.77
N THR A 34 6.52 8.03 11.04
CA THR A 34 6.21 9.23 11.85
C THR A 34 5.55 10.33 11.02
N SER A 35 4.63 9.89 10.15
CA SER A 35 4.16 10.73 9.06
C SER A 35 2.91 11.50 9.45
N ARG A 36 2.71 12.63 8.80
CA ARG A 36 1.47 13.41 8.92
C ARG A 36 0.61 13.18 7.70
N LEU A 37 -0.62 12.72 7.90
CA LEU A 37 -1.63 12.71 6.84
C LEU A 37 -2.00 14.15 6.48
N LEU A 38 -1.91 14.47 5.20
CA LEU A 38 -2.26 15.78 4.64
C LEU A 38 -3.63 15.75 3.96
N LYS A 39 -3.97 14.65 3.29
CA LYS A 39 -5.22 14.52 2.53
C LYS A 39 -5.60 13.06 2.31
N ARG A 40 -6.89 12.79 2.33
CA ARG A 40 -7.51 11.57 1.80
C ARG A 40 -8.45 11.96 0.67
N GLU A 41 -8.42 11.25 -0.45
CA GLU A 41 -9.31 11.51 -1.59
C GLU A 41 -9.59 10.25 -2.40
N TRP A 42 -10.75 10.21 -3.07
CA TRP A 42 -11.03 9.21 -4.09
C TRP A 42 -10.44 9.64 -5.41
N VAL A 43 -9.73 8.74 -6.08
CA VAL A 43 -9.18 8.99 -7.41
C VAL A 43 -9.51 7.83 -8.34
N SER A 44 -9.50 8.13 -9.64
CA SER A 44 -9.45 7.11 -10.68
C SER A 44 -8.03 7.12 -11.23
N SER A 45 -7.35 5.99 -11.16
CA SER A 45 -5.98 5.84 -11.64
C SER A 45 -5.78 4.49 -12.30
N GLN A 46 -4.73 4.38 -13.11
CA GLN A 46 -4.36 3.11 -13.71
C GLN A 46 -3.57 2.29 -12.69
N ALA A 47 -4.13 1.14 -12.32
CA ALA A 47 -3.41 0.13 -11.57
C ALA A 47 -2.21 -0.38 -12.40
N VAL A 48 -1.26 -1.05 -11.74
CA VAL A 48 -0.20 -1.78 -12.44
C VAL A 48 -0.88 -2.81 -13.38
N GLY A 49 -0.62 -2.70 -14.69
CA GLY A 49 -1.32 -3.50 -15.73
C GLY A 49 -2.26 -2.70 -16.63
N GLY A 50 -2.49 -1.41 -16.36
CA GLY A 50 -3.14 -0.47 -17.29
C GLY A 50 -4.66 -0.33 -17.17
N THR A 51 -5.31 -1.16 -16.36
CA THR A 51 -6.75 -1.06 -16.07
C THR A 51 -7.04 0.15 -15.20
N TRP A 52 -8.04 0.95 -15.59
CA TRP A 52 -8.53 2.05 -14.76
C TRP A 52 -9.36 1.49 -13.60
N ALA A 53 -9.00 1.84 -12.38
CA ALA A 53 -9.71 1.46 -11.18
C ALA A 53 -9.89 2.67 -10.26
N ARG A 54 -10.97 2.64 -9.47
CA ARG A 54 -11.17 3.58 -8.37
C ARG A 54 -10.24 3.18 -7.25
N SER A 55 -9.58 4.15 -6.63
CA SER A 55 -8.65 3.93 -5.53
C SER A 55 -8.82 5.01 -4.47
N ILE A 56 -8.43 4.68 -3.23
CA ILE A 56 -8.23 5.68 -2.19
C ILE A 56 -6.80 6.16 -2.30
N ARG A 57 -6.62 7.47 -2.44
CA ARG A 57 -5.33 8.15 -2.36
C ARG A 57 -5.17 8.82 -1.01
N CYS A 58 -4.04 8.53 -0.37
CA CYS A 58 -3.61 9.17 0.86
C CYS A 58 -2.32 9.96 0.61
N LYS A 59 -2.30 11.23 1.00
CA LYS A 59 -1.12 12.09 0.91
C LYS A 59 -0.47 12.21 2.29
N PHE A 60 0.82 11.91 2.38
CA PHE A 60 1.60 12.04 3.59
C PHE A 60 2.80 12.97 3.43
N GLU A 61 3.19 13.61 4.52
CA GLU A 61 4.51 14.22 4.71
C GLU A 61 5.31 13.33 5.67
N THR A 62 6.53 12.95 5.28
CA THR A 62 7.38 12.01 6.02
C THR A 62 8.86 12.26 5.77
N ASN A 63 9.70 11.73 6.66
CA ASN A 63 11.15 11.71 6.50
C ASN A 63 11.67 10.38 5.90
N LEU A 64 10.79 9.40 5.68
CA LEU A 64 11.20 8.11 5.12
C LEU A 64 11.36 8.19 3.60
N ASP A 65 12.28 7.37 3.09
CA ASP A 65 12.46 7.17 1.66
C ASP A 65 11.22 6.49 1.05
N ALA A 66 10.83 6.92 -0.14
CA ALA A 66 9.64 6.40 -0.79
C ALA A 66 9.76 4.91 -1.17
N HIS A 67 10.97 4.37 -1.40
CA HIS A 67 11.21 2.94 -1.63
C HIS A 67 11.02 2.13 -0.34
N GLU A 68 11.42 2.67 0.81
CA GLU A 68 11.17 2.05 2.11
C GLU A 68 9.67 2.02 2.42
N ILE A 69 8.96 3.12 2.17
CA ILE A 69 7.50 3.17 2.32
C ILE A 69 6.83 2.16 1.40
N LYS A 70 7.24 2.06 0.12
CA LYS A 70 6.69 1.05 -0.80
C LYS A 70 6.97 -0.37 -0.30
N SER A 71 8.11 -0.63 0.32
CA SER A 71 8.40 -1.95 0.93
C SER A 71 7.40 -2.28 2.04
N PHE A 72 7.07 -1.32 2.90
CA PHE A 72 6.01 -1.52 3.91
C PHE A 72 4.63 -1.72 3.28
N MET A 73 4.29 -0.93 2.26
CA MET A 73 3.02 -1.08 1.55
C MET A 73 2.91 -2.45 0.89
N VAL A 74 3.98 -2.96 0.27
CA VAL A 74 4.03 -4.35 -0.25
C VAL A 74 3.79 -5.36 0.88
N GLY A 75 4.32 -5.14 2.08
CA GLY A 75 4.01 -5.97 3.25
C GLY A 75 2.53 -5.96 3.66
N LEU A 76 1.76 -4.92 3.31
CA LEU A 76 0.30 -4.84 3.56
C LEU A 76 -0.54 -5.45 2.44
N GLU A 77 0.00 -5.52 1.23
CA GLU A 77 -0.70 -6.09 0.07
C GLU A 77 -0.98 -7.59 0.26
N TYR A 78 -0.24 -8.27 1.15
CA TYR A 78 -0.32 -9.71 1.36
C TYR A 78 -0.60 -10.07 2.82
N SER A 79 -1.12 -11.27 3.01
CA SER A 79 -1.35 -11.87 4.31
C SER A 79 -0.86 -13.31 4.34
N ASP A 80 -0.75 -13.88 5.54
CA ASP A 80 -0.34 -15.27 5.73
C ASP A 80 -1.33 -16.22 5.05
N LEU A 81 -0.86 -16.98 4.07
CA LEU A 81 -1.66 -17.96 3.32
C LEU A 81 -2.38 -18.96 4.22
N ASN A 82 -1.78 -19.31 5.36
CA ASN A 82 -2.39 -20.22 6.34
C ASN A 82 -3.56 -19.57 7.09
N SER A 83 -3.60 -18.24 7.12
CA SER A 83 -4.67 -17.42 7.68
C SER A 83 -5.70 -17.01 6.61
N VAL A 84 -5.39 -17.21 5.33
CA VAL A 84 -6.27 -16.94 4.19
C VAL A 84 -7.20 -18.13 3.96
N PRO A 85 -8.52 -17.92 3.83
CA PRO A 85 -9.45 -18.96 3.39
C PRO A 85 -8.98 -19.59 2.07
N GLU A 86 -8.87 -20.92 1.99
CA GLU A 86 -8.37 -21.66 0.80
C GLU A 86 -9.02 -21.21 -0.51
N ALA A 87 -10.30 -20.87 -0.47
CA ALA A 87 -11.03 -20.47 -1.65
C ALA A 87 -10.78 -19.01 -2.10
N LEU A 88 -9.87 -18.30 -1.45
CA LEU A 88 -9.27 -17.06 -1.94
C LEU A 88 -7.84 -17.29 -2.45
N HIS A 89 -7.29 -18.50 -2.32
CA HIS A 89 -6.03 -18.82 -2.98
C HIS A 89 -6.21 -18.62 -4.49
N PRO A 90 -5.23 -18.00 -5.17
CA PRO A 90 -5.32 -17.80 -6.60
C PRO A 90 -5.60 -19.11 -7.34
N SER A 91 -6.57 -19.10 -8.25
CA SER A 91 -7.00 -20.28 -9.04
C SER A 91 -5.90 -20.88 -9.93
N ASN A 92 -4.74 -20.23 -10.07
CA ASN A 92 -3.73 -20.50 -11.08
C ASN A 92 -2.39 -21.01 -10.49
N ASN A 93 -2.40 -21.67 -9.32
CA ASN A 93 -1.18 -22.08 -8.59
C ASN A 93 -0.25 -20.90 -8.24
N ALA A 94 -0.76 -19.68 -8.13
CA ALA A 94 0.05 -18.61 -7.54
C ALA A 94 0.03 -18.81 -6.02
N ASP A 95 1.20 -19.07 -5.44
CA ASP A 95 1.41 -19.30 -4.01
C ASP A 95 1.17 -18.05 -3.15
N THR A 96 0.47 -17.03 -3.64
CA THR A 96 0.35 -15.74 -2.94
C THR A 96 -1.02 -15.11 -3.09
N PHE A 97 -1.69 -14.89 -1.97
CA PHE A 97 -2.93 -14.13 -1.89
C PHE A 97 -2.65 -12.64 -1.62
N ARG A 98 -3.26 -11.77 -2.42
CA ARG A 98 -3.08 -10.31 -2.34
C ARG A 98 -4.42 -9.62 -2.06
N PHE A 99 -4.48 -8.87 -0.96
CA PHE A 99 -5.66 -8.12 -0.53
C PHE A 99 -5.89 -6.83 -1.32
N ALA A 100 -4.81 -6.14 -1.67
CA ALA A 100 -4.85 -4.88 -2.41
C ALA A 100 -3.55 -4.67 -3.16
N ASP A 101 -3.58 -3.81 -4.17
CA ASP A 101 -2.38 -3.23 -4.78
C ASP A 101 -2.18 -1.83 -4.21
N ILE A 102 -1.00 -1.52 -3.67
CA ILE A 102 -0.76 -0.23 -2.99
C ILE A 102 0.42 0.47 -3.65
N ASP A 103 0.14 1.42 -4.52
CA ASP A 103 1.18 2.19 -5.20
C ASP A 103 1.69 3.34 -4.34
N VAL A 104 3.00 3.59 -4.41
CA VAL A 104 3.63 4.76 -3.79
C VAL A 104 4.17 5.69 -4.87
N ILE A 105 3.88 6.98 -4.72
CA ILE A 105 4.29 8.02 -5.66
C ILE A 105 5.08 9.06 -4.88
N GLU A 106 6.36 9.18 -5.20
CA GLU A 106 7.23 10.20 -4.65
C GLU A 106 7.03 11.52 -5.41
N LEU A 107 6.74 12.62 -4.69
CA LEU A 107 6.86 13.96 -5.26
C LEU A 107 8.21 14.55 -4.92
N ARG A 108 9.00 14.85 -5.95
CA ARG A 108 10.13 15.77 -5.84
C ARG A 108 9.64 17.15 -6.24
N GLU A 109 9.43 18.03 -5.28
CA GLU A 109 9.10 19.43 -5.57
C GLU A 109 10.30 20.05 -6.30
N LYS A 110 10.16 20.35 -7.59
CA LYS A 110 11.00 21.39 -8.22
C LYS A 110 10.31 22.71 -7.93
N GLU A 111 11.03 23.64 -7.30
CA GLU A 111 10.54 25.00 -7.06
C GLU A 111 9.89 25.58 -8.33
N GLY A 112 8.64 26.04 -8.21
CA GLY A 112 7.99 26.86 -9.24
C GLY A 112 6.89 26.23 -10.10
N SER A 113 6.57 24.92 -10.01
CA SER A 113 5.45 24.39 -10.81
C SER A 113 4.12 24.49 -10.06
N ALA A 114 3.20 25.28 -10.62
CA ALA A 114 1.87 25.59 -10.10
C ALA A 114 1.13 24.39 -9.49
N VAL A 115 0.76 24.53 -8.21
CA VAL A 115 0.01 23.58 -7.35
C VAL A 115 -1.45 23.35 -7.81
N SER A 116 -1.85 23.90 -8.96
CA SER A 116 -3.23 23.94 -9.43
C SER A 116 -3.41 23.06 -10.66
N ARG A 117 -3.70 21.77 -10.42
CA ARG A 117 -4.45 20.79 -11.27
C ARG A 117 -3.93 19.36 -11.08
N ILE A 118 -4.09 18.81 -9.87
CA ILE A 118 -3.88 17.37 -9.64
C ILE A 118 -5.18 16.77 -9.07
N ALA A 119 -6.27 16.89 -9.85
CA ALA A 119 -7.54 16.22 -9.57
C ALA A 119 -7.91 15.18 -10.64
N GLY A 120 -6.99 14.81 -11.52
CA GLY A 120 -7.33 13.84 -12.58
C GLY A 120 -6.17 13.15 -13.28
N ARG A 121 -4.95 13.71 -13.24
CA ARG A 121 -3.77 13.08 -13.84
C ARG A 121 -2.53 13.49 -13.05
N LEU A 122 -2.00 12.59 -12.21
CA LEU A 122 -0.56 12.58 -11.91
C LEU A 122 0.18 12.14 -13.19
N LYS A 123 0.13 12.98 -14.22
CA LYS A 123 1.03 12.89 -15.37
C LYS A 123 2.02 14.04 -15.18
N LEU A 124 3.30 13.70 -15.05
CA LEU A 124 4.50 14.51 -15.42
C LEU A 124 5.48 14.96 -14.33
N SER A 125 5.39 14.57 -13.05
CA SER A 125 6.51 14.84 -12.12
C SER A 125 6.79 13.81 -11.01
N GLY A 126 5.83 12.97 -10.63
CA GLY A 126 6.05 11.95 -9.61
C GLY A 126 6.57 10.63 -10.18
N LYS A 127 7.64 10.07 -9.60
CA LYS A 127 8.07 8.70 -9.90
C LYS A 127 7.15 7.74 -9.15
N LYS A 128 6.36 6.95 -9.87
CA LYS A 128 5.63 5.80 -9.31
C LYS A 128 6.66 4.72 -8.98
N ILE A 129 6.63 4.20 -7.76
CA ILE A 129 7.52 3.13 -7.30
C ILE A 129 6.70 1.85 -7.30
N GLY A 130 6.96 1.00 -8.28
CA GLY A 130 6.39 -0.34 -8.38
C GLY A 130 7.19 -1.36 -7.59
N ILE A 131 6.66 -2.58 -7.48
CA ILE A 131 7.38 -3.72 -6.87
C ILE A 131 8.70 -3.98 -7.61
N GLY A 132 8.70 -3.91 -8.95
CA GLY A 132 9.89 -4.11 -9.77
C GLY A 132 11.01 -3.08 -9.56
N ASP A 133 10.71 -1.92 -8.97
CA ASP A 133 11.73 -0.93 -8.59
C ASP A 133 12.46 -1.31 -7.28
N LEU A 134 11.88 -2.20 -6.48
CA LEU A 134 12.41 -2.63 -5.18
C LEU A 134 12.97 -4.04 -5.18
N ARG A 135 12.36 -4.90 -6.00
CA ARG A 135 12.54 -6.34 -5.94
C ARG A 135 14.01 -6.70 -6.10
N THR A 136 14.49 -7.53 -5.18
CA THR A 136 15.77 -8.21 -5.30
C THR A 136 15.50 -9.71 -5.46
N GLY A 137 16.15 -10.34 -6.45
CA GLY A 137 15.92 -11.76 -6.79
C GLY A 137 14.80 -11.99 -7.82
N ASP A 138 14.54 -13.27 -8.08
CA ASP A 138 13.71 -13.72 -9.21
C ASP A 138 12.26 -14.07 -8.82
N SER A 139 11.96 -14.20 -7.52
CA SER A 139 10.63 -14.59 -7.01
C SER A 139 9.89 -13.42 -6.36
N ASP A 140 8.76 -13.02 -6.96
CA ASP A 140 7.89 -11.99 -6.41
C ASP A 140 7.29 -12.43 -5.06
N SER A 141 6.94 -13.71 -4.94
CA SER A 141 6.36 -14.28 -3.73
C SER A 141 7.32 -14.23 -2.55
N GLU A 142 8.59 -14.58 -2.76
CA GLU A 142 9.60 -14.53 -1.70
C GLU A 142 9.91 -13.09 -1.28
N PHE A 143 10.04 -12.18 -2.25
CA PHE A 143 10.29 -10.76 -1.99
C PHE A 143 9.17 -10.15 -1.13
N VAL A 144 7.93 -10.40 -1.52
CA VAL A 144 6.74 -9.97 -0.80
C VAL A 144 6.69 -10.51 0.63
N LEU A 145 6.94 -11.81 0.82
CA LEU A 145 6.95 -12.42 2.15
C LEU A 145 8.07 -11.82 3.03
N SER A 146 9.21 -11.48 2.42
CA SER A 146 10.27 -10.75 3.10
C SER A 146 9.81 -9.36 3.54
N CYS A 147 9.13 -8.59 2.67
CA CYS A 147 8.54 -7.30 3.04
C CYS A 147 7.54 -7.42 4.19
N ARG A 148 6.69 -8.46 4.20
CA ARG A 148 5.76 -8.72 5.30
C ARG A 148 6.50 -8.99 6.61
N LYS A 149 7.52 -9.85 6.59
CA LYS A 149 8.32 -10.18 7.77
C LYS A 149 9.02 -8.95 8.35
N ASP A 150 9.64 -8.12 7.49
CA ASP A 150 10.28 -6.88 7.92
C ASP A 150 9.26 -5.89 8.51
N LEU A 151 8.10 -5.72 7.87
CA LEU A 151 7.01 -4.88 8.38
C LEU A 151 6.61 -5.31 9.80
N LEU A 152 6.30 -6.59 10.00
CA LEU A 152 5.85 -7.10 11.31
C LEU A 152 6.95 -7.00 12.38
N ALA A 153 8.22 -7.21 12.00
CA ALA A 153 9.34 -7.10 12.92
C ALA A 153 9.53 -5.65 13.44
N ARG A 154 9.18 -4.64 12.64
CA ARG A 154 9.32 -3.23 12.98
C ARG A 154 8.13 -2.66 13.75
N LEU A 155 6.94 -3.24 13.60
CA LEU A 155 5.76 -2.83 14.36
C LEU A 155 5.88 -3.26 15.83
N ASP A 156 5.44 -2.37 16.74
CA ASP A 156 5.23 -2.73 18.14
C ASP A 156 4.07 -3.74 18.28
N GLU A 157 3.98 -4.38 19.45
CA GLU A 157 2.99 -5.44 19.72
C GLU A 157 1.56 -4.94 19.52
N ASP A 158 1.21 -3.79 20.09
CA ASP A 158 -0.09 -3.16 19.93
C ASP A 158 -0.46 -2.89 18.47
N ALA A 159 0.50 -2.44 17.65
CA ALA A 159 0.27 -2.19 16.23
C ALA A 159 0.13 -3.49 15.45
N ARG A 160 0.87 -4.54 15.80
CA ARG A 160 0.69 -5.87 15.19
C ARG A 160 -0.69 -6.44 15.48
N GLU A 161 -1.16 -6.34 16.72
CA GLU A 161 -2.47 -6.84 17.11
C GLU A 161 -3.59 -6.10 16.36
N LYS A 162 -3.52 -4.77 16.31
CA LYS A 162 -4.48 -3.95 15.54
C LYS A 162 -4.48 -4.28 14.05
N LEU A 163 -3.30 -4.50 13.47
CA LEU A 163 -3.19 -4.91 12.06
C LEU A 163 -3.88 -6.25 11.84
N LEU A 164 -3.64 -7.21 12.72
CA LEU A 164 -4.25 -8.54 12.66
C LEU A 164 -5.78 -8.48 12.81
N ASP A 165 -6.29 -7.64 13.71
CA ASP A 165 -7.74 -7.46 13.91
C ASP A 165 -8.42 -6.93 12.65
N ILE A 166 -7.83 -5.93 11.99
CA ILE A 166 -8.35 -5.39 10.72
C ILE A 166 -8.37 -6.50 9.66
N GLU A 167 -7.27 -7.24 9.51
CA GLU A 167 -7.15 -8.33 8.54
C GLU A 167 -8.18 -9.46 8.80
N ASN A 168 -8.38 -9.84 10.06
CA ASN A 168 -9.39 -10.80 10.46
C ASN A 168 -10.81 -10.34 10.14
N GLY A 169 -11.09 -9.04 10.28
CA GLY A 169 -12.35 -8.42 9.86
C GLY A 169 -12.61 -8.62 8.37
N ILE A 170 -11.63 -8.30 7.52
CA ILE A 170 -11.69 -8.50 6.07
C ILE A 170 -11.98 -9.98 5.74
N PHE A 171 -11.23 -10.90 6.36
CA PHE A 171 -11.42 -12.34 6.12
C PHE A 171 -12.81 -12.85 6.48
N LYS A 172 -13.36 -12.36 7.60
CA LYS A 172 -14.68 -12.75 8.05
C LYS A 172 -15.76 -12.32 7.06
N GLU A 173 -15.66 -11.11 6.53
CA GLU A 173 -16.62 -10.61 5.53
C GLU A 173 -16.46 -11.32 4.18
N LEU A 174 -15.23 -11.60 3.74
CA LEU A 174 -14.98 -12.42 2.55
C LEU A 174 -15.56 -13.84 2.65
N LYS A 175 -15.55 -14.45 3.84
CA LYS A 175 -16.21 -15.74 4.08
C LYS A 175 -17.73 -15.65 4.02
N ARG A 176 -18.33 -14.51 4.39
CA ARG A 176 -19.78 -14.28 4.44
C ARG A 176 -20.41 -13.86 3.11
N ALA A 177 -19.65 -13.21 2.23
CA ALA A 177 -20.12 -12.79 0.90
C ALA A 177 -20.32 -13.97 -0.08
N ARG A 178 -20.48 -15.18 0.47
CA ARG A 178 -20.59 -16.47 -0.19
C ARG A 178 -21.79 -17.19 0.36
#